data_AF-A0A5C7L8I3-F1
#
_entry.id   AF-A0A5C7L8I3-F1
#
_cell.length_a   1.000
_cell.length_b   1.000
_cell.length_c   1.000
_cell.angle_alpha   90.00
_cell.angle_beta   90.00
_cell.angle_gamma   90.00
#
_symmetry.space_group_name_H-M   'P 1'
#
loop_
_entity.id
_entity.type
_entity.pdbx_description
1 polymer ?
#
loop_
_entity_poly.entity_id
_entity_poly.type
_entity_poly.pdbx_seq_one_letter_code
_entity_poly.pdbx_strand_id
1 'polypeptide(L)'
;MELKEKTVKEFQEIYKKKYGKEITYEEAAESARNLVGLFDVLLDIHFAELKLKEKLKDSPKGFSLMDGKTYTCGICHISIKDEELWYDKWGKKCLACQDAVNKKKIPGKICYNNKYWYSTWELESYLKLKTPTVKKLVREGVLKARVVPKSNFLVILIKENAGVLPPKELLKSVSTPVEGQKNTIRLTPWYEIYDPEKVLKKFKIWPYLTKLVEESKIA
;
A
#
# COMPACT_ATOMS: atom_id res chain seq x y z
N MET A 1 -11.13 25.91 -12.46
CA MET A 1 -11.02 26.26 -13.90
C MET A 1 -12.42 26.16 -14.51
N GLU A 2 -12.91 27.21 -15.18
CA GLU A 2 -14.20 27.14 -15.87
C GLU A 2 -14.07 26.31 -17.16
N LEU A 3 -14.96 25.34 -17.33
CA LEU A 3 -15.00 24.52 -18.54
C LEU A 3 -15.77 25.22 -19.64
N LYS A 4 -15.21 25.25 -20.85
CA LYS A 4 -15.92 25.72 -22.03
C LYS A 4 -17.02 24.73 -22.40
N GLU A 5 -18.18 25.25 -22.85
CA GLU A 5 -19.33 24.43 -23.26
C GLU A 5 -18.97 23.35 -24.29
N LYS A 6 -18.10 23.69 -25.26
CA LYS A 6 -17.60 22.75 -26.27
C LYS A 6 -16.95 21.51 -25.65
N THR A 7 -16.21 21.67 -24.55
CA THR A 7 -15.52 20.58 -23.86
C THR A 7 -16.51 19.66 -23.13
N VAL A 8 -17.60 20.22 -22.59
CA VAL A 8 -18.67 19.41 -21.98
C VAL A 8 -19.39 18.57 -23.03
N LYS A 9 -19.71 19.16 -24.19
CA LYS A 9 -20.32 18.42 -25.31
C LYS A 9 -19.40 17.31 -25.85
N GLU A 10 -18.11 17.61 -26.01
CA GLU A 10 -17.11 16.61 -26.41
C GLU A 10 -17.05 15.44 -25.39
N PHE A 11 -17.13 15.74 -24.09
CA PHE A 11 -17.19 14.71 -23.06
C PHE A 11 -18.44 13.82 -23.22
N GLN A 12 -19.62 14.39 -23.49
CA GLN A 12 -20.85 13.62 -23.76
C GLN A 12 -20.70 12.69 -24.96
N GLU A 13 -20.12 13.19 -26.06
CA GLU A 13 -19.87 12.40 -27.27
C GLU A 13 -18.92 11.22 -27.00
N ILE A 14 -17.82 11.47 -26.27
CA ILE A 14 -16.88 10.43 -25.87
C ILE A 14 -17.56 9.39 -24.97
N TYR A 15 -18.36 9.84 -24.01
CA TYR A 15 -19.05 8.94 -23.07
C TYR A 15 -20.05 8.04 -23.81
N LYS A 16 -20.85 8.61 -24.72
CA LYS A 16 -21.76 7.88 -25.59
C LYS A 16 -21.01 6.86 -26.46
N LYS A 17 -19.90 7.27 -27.08
CA LYS A 17 -19.10 6.39 -27.94
C LYS A 17 -18.47 5.22 -27.17
N LYS A 18 -18.00 5.43 -25.94
CA LYS A 18 -17.31 4.39 -25.15
C LYS A 18 -18.25 3.45 -24.42
N TYR A 19 -19.34 3.98 -23.88
CA TYR A 19 -20.22 3.23 -22.98
C TYR A 19 -21.62 2.99 -23.56
N GLY A 20 -21.92 3.51 -24.74
CA GLY A 20 -23.24 3.39 -25.38
C GLY A 20 -24.36 4.09 -24.61
N LYS A 21 -24.02 4.94 -23.64
CA LYS A 21 -24.97 5.60 -22.74
C LYS A 21 -24.96 7.11 -22.98
N GLU A 22 -26.14 7.69 -23.09
CA GLU A 22 -26.31 9.15 -23.07
C GLU A 22 -26.39 9.65 -21.62
N ILE A 23 -25.78 10.81 -21.38
CA ILE A 23 -25.76 11.49 -20.08
C ILE A 23 -26.24 12.93 -20.27
N THR A 24 -26.87 13.52 -19.25
CA THR A 24 -27.33 14.91 -19.34
C THR A 24 -26.15 15.87 -19.41
N TYR A 25 -26.42 17.12 -19.81
CA TYR A 25 -25.37 18.14 -19.84
C TYR A 25 -24.82 18.41 -18.43
N GLU A 26 -25.67 18.41 -17.41
CA GLU A 26 -25.29 18.59 -16.01
C GLU A 26 -24.39 17.46 -15.51
N GLU A 27 -24.77 16.21 -15.78
CA GLU A 27 -23.96 15.02 -15.44
C GLU A 27 -22.59 15.08 -16.13
N ALA A 28 -22.55 15.50 -17.39
CA ALA A 28 -21.31 15.66 -18.14
C ALA A 28 -20.45 16.81 -17.62
N ALA A 29 -21.05 17.95 -17.28
CA ALA A 29 -20.36 19.12 -16.76
C ALA A 29 -19.77 18.85 -15.37
N GLU A 30 -20.49 18.14 -14.51
CA GLU A 30 -19.97 17.67 -13.22
C GLU A 30 -18.83 16.67 -13.41
N SER A 31 -19.02 15.64 -14.23
CA SER A 31 -18.01 14.61 -14.49
C SER A 31 -16.72 15.21 -15.07
N ALA A 32 -16.85 16.13 -16.02
CA ALA A 32 -15.70 16.82 -16.62
C ALA A 32 -14.97 17.71 -15.60
N ARG A 33 -15.71 18.44 -14.73
CA ARG A 33 -15.09 19.23 -13.65
C ARG A 33 -14.34 18.35 -12.65
N ASN A 34 -14.94 17.21 -12.28
CA ASN A 34 -14.30 16.25 -11.39
C ASN A 34 -13.02 15.67 -11.99
N LEU A 35 -13.04 15.35 -13.29
CA LEU A 35 -11.85 14.85 -14.00
C LEU A 35 -10.73 15.90 -14.00
N VAL A 36 -11.05 17.15 -14.36
CA VAL A 36 -10.07 18.24 -14.36
C VAL A 36 -9.53 18.48 -12.95
N GLY A 37 -10.38 18.56 -11.94
CA GLY A 37 -9.95 18.75 -10.56
C GLY A 37 -9.04 17.62 -10.06
N LEU A 38 -9.33 16.37 -10.45
CA LEU A 38 -8.43 15.24 -10.17
C LEU A 38 -7.07 15.43 -10.84
N PHE A 39 -7.05 15.83 -12.11
CA PHE A 39 -5.80 16.10 -12.83
C PHE A 39 -4.98 17.22 -12.18
N ASP A 40 -5.61 18.31 -11.76
CA ASP A 40 -4.94 19.42 -11.07
C ASP A 40 -4.24 18.93 -9.79
N VAL A 41 -4.95 18.15 -8.96
CA VAL A 41 -4.38 17.56 -7.74
C VAL A 41 -3.21 16.62 -8.05
N LEU A 42 -3.35 15.76 -9.06
CA LEU A 42 -2.28 14.84 -9.47
C LEU A 42 -1.05 15.59 -9.99
N LEU A 43 -1.27 16.67 -10.74
CA LEU A 43 -0.22 17.51 -11.29
C LEU A 43 0.56 18.24 -10.19
N ASP A 44 -0.15 18.78 -9.20
CA ASP A 44 0.46 19.41 -8.03
C ASP A 44 1.32 18.44 -7.23
N ILE A 45 0.80 17.22 -6.99
CA ILE A 45 1.56 16.15 -6.34
C ILE A 45 2.81 15.81 -7.16
N HIS A 46 2.68 15.68 -8.48
CA HIS A 46 3.79 15.35 -9.37
C HIS A 46 4.88 16.43 -9.33
N PHE A 47 4.51 17.70 -9.45
CA PHE A 47 5.47 18.80 -9.36
C PHE A 47 6.15 18.88 -7.99
N ALA A 48 5.43 18.63 -6.90
CA ALA A 48 6.03 18.55 -5.58
C ALA A 48 7.07 17.42 -5.50
N GLU A 49 6.77 16.24 -6.04
CA GLU A 49 7.75 15.14 -6.10
C GLU A 49 8.96 15.45 -6.98
N LEU A 50 8.77 16.12 -8.13
CA LEU A 50 9.86 16.54 -8.99
C LEU A 50 10.79 17.52 -8.27
N LYS A 51 10.26 18.50 -7.54
CA LYS A 51 11.06 19.43 -6.72
C LYS A 51 11.90 18.69 -5.68
N LEU A 52 11.33 17.68 -5.03
CA LEU A 52 12.06 16.85 -4.07
C LEU A 52 13.18 16.03 -4.74
N LYS A 53 12.91 15.45 -5.91
CA LYS A 53 13.91 14.71 -6.70
C LYS A 53 15.03 15.62 -7.19
N GLU A 54 14.71 16.85 -7.58
CA GLU A 54 15.72 17.84 -7.99
C GLU A 54 16.62 18.20 -6.81
N LYS A 55 16.04 18.52 -5.65
CA LYS A 55 16.80 18.81 -4.42
C LYS A 55 17.68 17.64 -3.96
N LEU A 56 17.30 16.38 -4.27
CA LEU A 56 18.16 15.22 -3.99
C LEU A 56 19.44 15.19 -4.82
N LYS A 57 19.51 15.87 -5.97
CA LYS A 57 20.75 16.00 -6.74
C LYS A 57 21.80 16.79 -5.96
N ASP A 58 21.36 17.87 -5.30
CA ASP A 58 22.23 18.70 -4.45
C ASP A 58 22.50 18.07 -3.08
N SER A 59 21.58 17.22 -2.61
CA SER A 59 21.64 16.53 -1.31
C SER A 59 21.49 15.01 -1.46
N PRO A 60 22.48 14.30 -2.03
CA PRO A 60 22.36 12.89 -2.42
C PRO A 60 22.17 11.92 -1.24
N LYS A 61 22.53 12.34 -0.02
CA LYS A 61 22.30 11.55 1.21
C LYS A 61 20.89 11.71 1.77
N GLY A 62 20.11 12.65 1.25
CA GLY A 62 18.78 13.03 1.74
C GLY A 62 18.79 14.30 2.58
N PHE A 63 17.59 14.75 2.95
CA PHE A 63 17.34 15.97 3.71
C PHE A 63 16.00 15.92 4.46
N SER A 64 15.84 16.77 5.46
CA SER A 64 14.55 17.05 6.11
C SER A 64 13.75 18.07 5.30
N LEU A 65 12.41 17.93 5.27
CA LEU A 65 11.56 18.80 4.44
C LEU A 65 11.40 20.21 5.03
N MET A 66 11.31 20.33 6.36
CA MET A 66 11.24 21.62 7.09
C MET A 66 10.18 22.58 6.53
N ASP A 67 8.99 22.08 6.18
CA ASP A 67 7.89 22.82 5.55
C ASP A 67 6.65 23.00 6.44
N GLY A 68 6.76 22.67 7.73
CA GLY A 68 5.71 22.79 8.75
C GLY A 68 4.57 21.77 8.62
N LYS A 69 4.70 20.76 7.76
CA LYS A 69 3.62 19.79 7.49
C LYS A 69 3.83 18.47 8.22
N THR A 70 2.74 17.72 8.37
CA THR A 70 2.76 16.35 8.88
C THR A 70 2.76 15.35 7.74
N TYR A 71 3.55 14.29 7.89
CA TYR A 71 3.73 13.24 6.91
C TYR A 71 3.53 11.86 7.55
N THR A 72 3.36 10.85 6.71
CA THR A 72 3.34 9.44 7.14
C THR A 72 4.66 8.77 6.76
N CYS A 73 5.27 8.09 7.73
CA CYS A 73 6.47 7.30 7.46
C CYS A 73 6.16 6.13 6.50
N GLY A 74 6.94 5.96 5.43
CA GLY A 74 6.75 4.87 4.46
C GLY A 74 7.04 3.45 4.98
N ILE A 75 7.51 3.30 6.22
CA ILE A 75 7.79 1.99 6.84
C ILE A 75 6.83 1.73 8.00
N CYS A 76 6.91 2.54 9.06
CA CYS A 76 6.15 2.29 10.28
C CYS A 76 4.78 2.99 10.31
N HIS A 77 4.46 3.79 9.28
CA HIS A 77 3.17 4.50 9.13
C HIS A 77 2.79 5.45 10.27
N ILE A 78 3.72 5.77 11.17
CA ILE A 78 3.49 6.81 12.17
C ILE A 78 3.40 8.18 11.49
N SER A 79 2.53 9.04 12.01
CA SER A 79 2.52 10.46 11.67
C SER A 79 3.76 11.14 12.25
N ILE A 80 4.44 11.92 11.43
CA ILE A 80 5.68 12.63 11.76
C ILE A 80 5.58 14.08 11.33
N LYS A 81 6.07 14.97 12.19
CA LYS A 81 6.33 16.36 11.78
C LYS A 81 7.54 16.40 10.85
N ASP A 82 7.64 17.46 10.08
CA ASP A 82 8.65 17.69 9.06
C ASP A 82 10.08 17.75 9.60
N GLU A 83 10.28 18.12 10.87
CA GLU A 83 11.61 18.13 11.50
C GLU A 83 12.11 16.71 11.82
N GLU A 84 11.19 15.77 12.03
CA GLU A 84 11.47 14.35 12.29
C GLU A 84 11.35 13.46 11.04
N LEU A 85 11.17 14.09 9.88
CA LEU A 85 11.09 13.43 8.59
C LEU A 85 12.44 13.47 7.87
N TRP A 86 12.82 12.35 7.28
CA TRP A 86 13.93 12.22 6.35
C TRP A 86 13.42 11.81 4.97
N TYR A 87 13.87 12.53 3.94
CA TYR A 87 13.64 12.17 2.54
C TYR A 87 14.97 11.86 1.87
N ASP A 88 15.07 10.68 1.24
CA ASP A 88 16.24 10.27 0.44
C ASP A 88 15.76 9.55 -0.83
N LYS A 89 16.70 8.92 -1.57
CA LYS A 89 16.40 8.12 -2.77
C LYS A 89 15.39 6.98 -2.57
N TRP A 90 15.15 6.57 -1.32
CA TRP A 90 14.19 5.56 -0.92
C TRP A 90 12.88 6.14 -0.39
N GLY A 91 12.66 7.45 -0.48
CA GLY A 91 11.42 8.12 -0.10
C GLY A 91 11.36 8.61 1.34
N LYS A 92 10.16 9.00 1.77
CA LYS A 92 9.85 9.64 3.07
C LYS A 92 9.84 8.62 4.21
N LYS A 93 10.56 8.89 5.29
CA LYS A 93 10.63 8.03 6.48
C LYS A 93 10.96 8.83 7.74
N CYS A 94 10.53 8.37 8.90
CA CYS A 94 10.90 9.01 10.16
C CYS A 94 12.38 8.80 10.47
N LEU A 95 12.97 9.67 11.29
CA LEU A 95 14.37 9.57 11.71
C LEU A 95 14.70 8.23 12.39
N ALA A 96 13.74 7.61 13.09
CA ALA A 96 13.94 6.28 13.68
C ALA A 96 14.09 5.18 12.61
N CYS A 97 13.30 5.23 11.53
CA CYS A 97 13.44 4.33 10.40
C CYS A 97 14.72 4.63 9.61
N GLN A 98 15.09 5.91 9.47
CA GLN A 98 16.36 6.30 8.84
C GLN A 98 17.55 5.74 9.62
N ASP A 99 17.56 5.86 10.95
CA ASP A 99 18.60 5.29 11.81
C ASP A 99 18.70 3.76 11.65
N ALA A 100 17.56 3.07 11.53
CA ALA A 100 17.53 1.63 11.26
C ALA A 100 18.14 1.27 9.89
N VAL A 101 17.93 2.11 8.87
CA VAL A 101 18.57 1.94 7.55
C VAL A 101 20.07 2.20 7.63
N ASN A 102 20.48 3.30 8.27
CA ASN A 102 21.90 3.66 8.44
C ASN A 102 22.69 2.58 9.18
N LYS A 103 22.09 2.01 10.23
CA LYS A 103 22.65 0.89 11.01
C LYS A 103 22.52 -0.47 10.32
N LYS A 104 22.04 -0.50 9.07
CA LYS A 104 21.79 -1.72 8.28
C LYS A 104 20.86 -2.73 8.97
N LYS A 105 20.07 -2.28 9.96
CA LYS A 105 19.05 -3.08 10.62
C LYS A 105 17.91 -3.38 9.67
N ILE A 106 17.59 -2.51 8.73
CA ILE A 106 16.65 -2.80 7.63
C ILE A 106 17.22 -2.30 6.30
N PRO A 107 16.91 -2.94 5.16
CA PRO A 107 17.37 -2.45 3.85
C PRO A 107 16.65 -1.18 3.44
N GLY A 108 17.35 -0.14 2.97
CA GLY A 108 16.71 1.10 2.51
C GLY A 108 15.68 0.89 1.39
N LYS A 109 15.84 -0.14 0.56
CA LYS A 109 14.91 -0.45 -0.55
C LYS A 109 13.47 -0.69 -0.10
N ILE A 110 13.24 -1.06 1.17
CA ILE A 110 11.90 -1.35 1.67
C ILE A 110 11.08 -0.10 1.97
N CYS A 111 11.72 1.07 2.05
CA CYS A 111 11.05 2.34 2.40
C CYS A 111 10.08 2.83 1.31
N TYR A 112 10.34 2.49 0.04
CA TYR A 112 9.48 2.85 -1.09
C TYR A 112 8.74 1.65 -1.68
N ASN A 113 9.07 0.44 -1.23
CA ASN A 113 8.55 -0.79 -1.82
C ASN A 113 8.19 -1.80 -0.73
N ASN A 114 6.89 -1.85 -0.43
CA ASN A 114 6.32 -2.78 0.53
C ASN A 114 6.19 -4.22 0.01
N LYS A 115 6.53 -4.52 -1.25
CA LYS A 115 6.40 -5.88 -1.80
C LYS A 115 7.36 -6.90 -1.16
N TYR A 116 8.45 -6.45 -0.56
CA TYR A 116 9.54 -7.32 -0.08
C TYR A 116 9.45 -7.69 1.40
N TRP A 117 8.46 -7.18 2.12
CA TRP A 117 8.35 -7.37 3.56
C TRP A 117 6.90 -7.30 4.01
N TYR A 118 6.56 -7.95 5.11
CA TYR A 118 5.26 -7.83 5.77
C TYR A 118 5.38 -7.01 7.04
N SER A 119 4.37 -6.18 7.27
CA SER A 119 4.05 -5.68 8.61
C SER A 119 3.16 -6.66 9.37
N THR A 120 2.96 -6.43 10.67
CA THR A 120 2.04 -7.24 11.47
C THR A 120 0.58 -7.07 11.03
N TRP A 121 0.16 -5.86 10.60
CA TRP A 121 -1.21 -5.65 10.13
C TRP A 121 -1.47 -6.36 8.80
N GLU A 122 -0.47 -6.45 7.92
CA GLU A 122 -0.59 -7.20 6.66
C GLU A 122 -0.70 -8.70 6.92
N LEU A 123 0.07 -9.25 7.85
CA LEU A 123 -0.10 -10.66 8.25
C LEU A 123 -1.48 -10.94 8.85
N GLU A 124 -2.03 -9.99 9.60
CA GLU A 124 -3.38 -10.11 10.12
C GLU A 124 -4.43 -10.05 9.00
N SER A 125 -4.30 -9.11 8.08
CA SER A 125 -5.22 -8.94 6.96
C SER A 125 -5.19 -10.13 6.00
N TYR A 126 -3.99 -10.57 5.60
CA TYR A 126 -3.82 -11.60 4.59
C TYR A 126 -3.86 -13.03 5.13
N LEU A 127 -3.37 -13.26 6.35
CA LEU A 127 -3.20 -14.61 6.91
C LEU A 127 -3.97 -14.83 8.22
N LYS A 128 -4.78 -13.86 8.66
CA LYS A 128 -5.51 -13.89 9.94
C LYS A 128 -4.61 -14.08 11.17
N LEU A 129 -3.32 -13.80 11.04
CA LEU A 129 -2.34 -13.88 12.13
C LEU A 129 -2.35 -12.61 12.98
N LYS A 130 -2.96 -12.69 14.17
CA LYS A 130 -2.99 -11.59 15.14
C LYS A 130 -1.58 -11.23 15.61
N THR A 131 -1.36 -9.94 15.89
CA THR A 131 -0.05 -9.42 16.33
C THR A 131 0.59 -10.21 17.51
N PRO A 132 -0.15 -10.64 18.56
CA PRO A 132 0.43 -11.47 19.63
C PRO A 132 0.97 -12.81 19.12
N THR A 133 0.27 -13.47 18.19
CA THR A 133 0.72 -14.71 17.56
C THR A 133 1.97 -14.46 16.74
N VAL A 134 2.02 -13.40 15.93
CA VAL A 134 3.23 -13.03 15.18
C VAL A 134 4.42 -12.84 16.13
N LYS A 135 4.25 -12.11 17.23
CA LYS A 135 5.31 -11.92 18.24
C LYS A 135 5.74 -13.24 18.90
N LYS A 136 4.80 -14.16 19.16
CA LYS A 136 5.11 -15.50 19.65
C LYS A 136 5.97 -16.28 18.64
N LEU A 137 5.57 -16.32 17.36
CA LEU A 137 6.31 -17.00 16.30
C LEU A 137 7.71 -16.41 16.08
N VAL A 138 7.88 -15.10 16.30
CA VAL A 138 9.21 -14.48 16.28
C VAL A 138 10.07 -14.94 17.45
N ARG A 139 9.51 -15.04 18.67
CA ARG A 139 10.23 -15.56 19.84
C ARG A 139 10.60 -17.03 19.72
N GLU A 140 9.75 -17.82 19.08
CA GLU A 140 9.96 -19.25 18.82
C GLU A 140 10.91 -19.50 17.63
N GLY A 141 11.35 -18.46 16.93
CA GLY A 141 12.27 -18.57 15.79
C GLY A 141 11.62 -19.07 14.50
N VAL A 142 10.29 -19.25 14.48
CA VAL A 142 9.53 -19.63 13.28
C VAL A 142 9.55 -18.50 12.26
N LEU A 143 9.37 -17.26 12.73
CA LEU A 143 9.45 -16.06 11.90
C LEU A 143 10.69 -15.24 12.25
N LYS A 144 11.41 -14.78 11.23
CA LYS A 144 12.49 -13.81 11.38
C LYS A 144 11.96 -12.40 11.17
N ALA A 145 12.02 -11.57 12.21
CA ALA A 145 11.61 -10.17 12.16
C ALA A 145 12.78 -9.25 12.50
N ARG A 146 12.78 -8.06 11.89
CA ARG A 146 13.70 -6.98 12.19
C ARG A 146 12.95 -5.88 12.93
N VAL A 147 13.48 -5.42 14.05
CA VAL A 147 12.85 -4.39 14.89
C VAL A 147 13.44 -3.03 14.53
N VAL A 148 12.57 -2.08 14.17
CA VAL A 148 12.95 -0.67 14.04
C VAL A 148 13.06 -0.05 15.44
N PRO A 149 14.23 0.48 15.84
CA PRO A 149 14.40 1.14 17.13
C PRO A 149 13.41 2.30 17.33
N LYS A 150 13.10 2.65 18.59
CA LYS A 150 12.15 3.68 19.03
C LYS A 150 10.68 3.44 18.68
N SER A 151 10.36 2.96 17.48
CA SER A 151 8.98 2.65 17.08
C SER A 151 8.54 1.23 17.47
N ASN A 152 9.48 0.34 17.80
CA ASN A 152 9.24 -1.10 18.01
C ASN A 152 8.50 -1.77 16.84
N PHE A 153 8.57 -1.15 15.66
CA PHE A 153 7.88 -1.63 14.48
C PHE A 153 8.59 -2.87 13.93
N LEU A 154 7.81 -3.91 13.61
CA LEU A 154 8.31 -5.18 13.10
C LEU A 154 8.29 -5.20 11.57
N VAL A 155 9.46 -5.36 10.99
CA VAL A 155 9.65 -5.59 9.56
C VAL A 155 9.98 -7.05 9.33
N ILE A 156 9.10 -7.77 8.63
CA ILE A 156 9.25 -9.20 8.38
C ILE A 156 9.64 -9.38 6.91
N LEU A 157 10.94 -9.45 6.63
CA LEU A 157 11.45 -9.53 5.26
C LEU A 157 11.10 -10.89 4.64
N ILE A 158 10.49 -10.87 3.45
CA ILE A 158 10.08 -12.10 2.76
C ILE A 158 11.30 -12.96 2.43
N LYS A 159 12.41 -12.32 1.99
CA LYS A 159 13.67 -13.02 1.68
C LYS A 159 14.24 -13.77 2.89
N GLU A 160 14.08 -13.23 4.09
CA GLU A 160 14.57 -13.85 5.33
C GLU A 160 13.64 -14.95 5.86
N ASN A 161 12.42 -15.01 5.32
CA ASN A 161 11.37 -15.98 5.68
C ASN A 161 11.00 -16.82 4.46
N ALA A 162 11.94 -17.05 3.53
CA ALA A 162 11.70 -17.83 2.33
C ALA A 162 11.28 -19.26 2.70
N GLY A 163 10.18 -19.75 2.12
CA GLY A 163 9.58 -21.04 2.47
C GLY A 163 8.78 -21.06 3.77
N VAL A 164 8.89 -20.02 4.61
CA VAL A 164 8.00 -19.82 5.76
C VAL A 164 6.80 -18.98 5.36
N LEU A 165 7.02 -17.82 4.74
CA LEU A 165 5.96 -16.94 4.25
C LEU A 165 5.83 -16.99 2.73
N PRO A 166 4.60 -16.89 2.19
CA PRO A 166 4.38 -16.70 0.77
C PRO A 166 4.82 -15.31 0.29
N PRO A 167 5.06 -15.12 -1.02
CA PRO A 167 5.10 -13.80 -1.62
C PRO A 167 3.71 -13.15 -1.59
N LYS A 168 3.67 -11.81 -1.50
CA LYS A 168 2.43 -11.03 -1.39
C LYS A 168 1.49 -11.19 -2.58
N GLU A 169 2.06 -11.47 -3.76
CA GLU A 169 1.33 -11.68 -5.00
C GLU A 169 0.29 -12.80 -4.90
N LEU A 170 0.55 -13.84 -4.09
CA LEU A 170 -0.39 -14.94 -3.88
C LEU A 170 -1.57 -14.57 -2.98
N LEU A 171 -1.46 -13.47 -2.22
CA LEU A 171 -2.44 -13.09 -1.19
C LEU A 171 -3.23 -11.82 -1.54
N LYS A 172 -3.14 -11.35 -2.78
CA LYS A 172 -3.82 -10.14 -3.21
C LYS A 172 -5.33 -10.36 -3.21
N SER A 173 -6.07 -9.39 -2.68
CA SER A 173 -7.51 -9.36 -2.80
C SER A 173 -7.93 -9.40 -4.27
N VAL A 174 -9.03 -10.11 -4.53
CA VAL A 174 -9.60 -10.29 -5.86
C VAL A 174 -10.77 -9.33 -6.01
N SER A 175 -10.79 -8.58 -7.11
CA SER A 175 -11.93 -7.75 -7.49
C SER A 175 -13.05 -8.64 -8.01
N THR A 176 -14.19 -8.64 -7.33
CA THR A 176 -15.39 -9.41 -7.71
C THR A 176 -16.57 -8.46 -7.96
N PRO A 177 -17.41 -8.71 -8.96
CA PRO A 177 -18.64 -7.92 -9.17
C PRO A 177 -19.62 -8.16 -8.03
N VAL A 178 -20.33 -7.13 -7.60
CA VAL A 178 -21.40 -7.25 -6.60
C VAL A 178 -22.69 -7.65 -7.30
N GLU A 179 -23.25 -8.80 -6.94
CA GLU A 179 -24.50 -9.31 -7.51
C GLU A 179 -25.65 -8.30 -7.30
N GLY A 180 -26.41 -8.03 -8.36
CA GLY A 180 -27.51 -7.06 -8.34
C GLY A 180 -27.10 -5.58 -8.43
N GLN A 181 -25.81 -5.23 -8.42
CA GLN A 181 -25.34 -3.85 -8.57
C GLN A 181 -24.44 -3.68 -9.80
N LYS A 182 -24.96 -3.02 -10.85
CA LYS A 182 -24.21 -2.76 -12.07
C LYS A 182 -23.04 -1.81 -11.79
N ASN A 183 -21.83 -2.20 -12.22
CA ASN A 183 -20.57 -1.44 -12.05
C ASN A 183 -20.04 -1.32 -10.61
N THR A 184 -20.59 -2.04 -9.63
CA THR A 184 -20.01 -2.12 -8.28
C THR A 184 -19.07 -3.31 -8.19
N ILE A 185 -17.83 -3.06 -7.75
CA ILE A 185 -16.81 -4.08 -7.52
C ILE A 185 -16.50 -4.12 -6.02
N ARG A 186 -16.47 -5.32 -5.44
CA ARG A 186 -15.98 -5.57 -4.09
C ARG A 186 -14.56 -6.13 -4.16
N LEU A 187 -13.68 -5.60 -3.31
CA LEU A 187 -12.39 -6.23 -3.04
C LEU A 187 -12.61 -7.36 -2.03
N THR A 188 -12.53 -8.58 -2.52
CA THR A 188 -12.73 -9.79 -1.73
C THR A 188 -11.36 -10.35 -1.30
N PRO A 189 -11.16 -10.67 -0.02
CA PRO A 189 -9.93 -11.32 0.43
C PRO A 189 -9.65 -12.62 -0.33
N TRP A 190 -8.37 -12.91 -0.59
CA TRP A 190 -7.98 -14.06 -1.43
C TRP A 190 -8.48 -15.42 -0.91
N TYR A 191 -8.53 -15.59 0.42
CA TYR A 191 -8.93 -16.83 1.07
C TYR A 191 -10.45 -17.11 1.00
N GLU A 192 -11.26 -16.12 0.60
CA GLU A 192 -12.69 -16.33 0.32
C GLU A 192 -12.92 -16.86 -1.11
N ILE A 193 -11.91 -16.79 -1.97
CA ILE A 193 -11.98 -17.20 -3.39
C ILE A 193 -11.16 -18.46 -3.65
N TYR A 194 -9.98 -18.56 -3.04
CA TYR A 194 -9.08 -19.68 -3.21
C TYR A 194 -8.98 -20.48 -1.92
N ASP A 195 -8.97 -21.80 -2.04
CA ASP A 195 -8.73 -22.73 -0.95
C ASP A 195 -7.36 -22.43 -0.27
N PRO A 196 -7.36 -21.96 1.00
CA PRO A 196 -6.15 -21.63 1.71
C PRO A 196 -5.17 -22.80 1.82
N GLU A 197 -5.65 -24.03 1.94
CA GLU A 197 -4.79 -25.21 2.06
C GLU A 197 -4.01 -25.41 0.76
N LYS A 198 -4.67 -25.39 -0.39
CA LYS A 198 -4.00 -25.55 -1.69
C LYS A 198 -2.95 -24.47 -1.95
N VAL A 199 -3.22 -23.23 -1.51
CA VAL A 199 -2.30 -22.11 -1.71
C VAL A 199 -1.13 -22.17 -0.73
N LEU A 200 -1.39 -22.49 0.54
CA LEU A 200 -0.45 -22.25 1.64
C LEU A 200 0.21 -23.49 2.25
N LYS A 201 -0.28 -24.71 2.01
CA LYS A 201 0.22 -25.95 2.64
C LYS A 201 1.73 -26.18 2.48
N LYS A 202 2.32 -25.69 1.38
CA LYS A 202 3.77 -25.77 1.12
C LYS A 202 4.62 -24.83 1.99
N PHE A 203 4.02 -23.87 2.68
CA PHE A 203 4.73 -22.90 3.51
C PHE A 203 4.70 -23.31 4.98
N LYS A 204 5.83 -23.15 5.68
CA LYS A 204 5.96 -23.52 7.10
C LYS A 204 5.04 -22.71 8.04
N ILE A 205 4.45 -21.62 7.56
CA ILE A 205 3.47 -20.86 8.33
C ILE A 205 2.10 -21.54 8.44
N TRP A 206 1.75 -22.46 7.53
CA TRP A 206 0.43 -23.09 7.43
C TRP A 206 -0.12 -23.65 8.76
N PRO A 207 0.66 -24.41 9.56
CA PRO A 207 0.16 -24.98 10.81
C PRO A 207 -0.30 -23.94 11.85
N TYR A 208 0.12 -22.68 11.70
CA TYR A 208 -0.19 -21.58 12.62
C TYR A 208 -1.39 -20.75 12.18
N LEU A 209 -2.00 -21.04 11.03
CA LEU A 209 -3.11 -20.27 10.46
C LEU A 209 -4.48 -20.81 10.91
N THR A 210 -4.68 -20.99 12.22
CA THR A 210 -5.85 -21.71 12.78
C THR A 210 -7.19 -21.26 12.21
N LYS A 211 -7.41 -19.94 12.08
CA LYS A 211 -8.65 -19.39 11.52
C LYS A 211 -8.87 -19.75 10.05
N LEU A 212 -7.82 -19.70 9.24
CA LEU A 212 -7.92 -20.08 7.83
C LEU A 212 -8.09 -21.60 7.67
N VAL A 213 -7.52 -22.38 8.59
CA VAL A 213 -7.68 -23.85 8.64
C VAL A 213 -9.10 -24.24 9.05
N GLU A 214 -9.73 -23.47 9.95
CA GLU A 214 -11.14 -23.66 10.32
C GLU A 214 -12.06 -23.34 9.12
N GLU A 215 -11.81 -22.22 8.43
CA GLU A 215 -12.57 -21.81 7.24
C GLU A 215 -12.41 -22.79 6.06
N SER A 216 -11.21 -23.36 5.86
CA SER A 216 -10.95 -24.31 4.76
C SER A 216 -11.58 -25.70 4.96
N LYS A 217 -12.01 -26.05 6.18
CA LYS A 217 -12.68 -27.33 6.47
C LYS A 217 -14.20 -27.29 6.26
N ILE A 218 -14.75 -26.09 6.10
CA ILE A 218 -16.19 -25.83 5.98
C ILE A 218 -16.60 -25.65 4.50
N ALA A 219 -15.64 -25.44 3.61
CA ALA A 219 -15.82 -25.31 2.15
C ALA A 219 -15.53 -26.63 1.42
#